data_AF-A0A917X046-F1
#
_entry.id   AF-A0A917X046-F1
#
_cell.length_a   1.000
_cell.length_b   1.000
_cell.length_c   1.000
_cell.angle_alpha   90.00
_cell.angle_beta   90.00
_cell.angle_gamma   90.00
#
_symmetry.space_group_name_H-M   'P 1'
#
loop_
_entity.id
_entity.type
_entity.pdbx_description
1 polymer ?
#
loop_
_entity_poly.entity_id
_entity_poly.type
_entity_poly.pdbx_seq_one_letter_code
_entity_poly.pdbx_strand_id
1 'polypeptide(L)'
;MTTGEGVVADYLTLGLRMGRLVDGYVDCWFGDPALAARVAAEPVHDPAMLARQAGELLARLSDADLHADRRRFLTAQVRAVHCAARRTAGEPIGFLDEVRTYFDVEIGLGDPERYAAVHDAIGALLPGSGTLMERVEEFYARNVVPPHRLGPAVRAVADALRERARPLLGLPTAEQVEIEVVRDRPWNAFNRYHGGFRSTVSLNETAGRTIAVLPLMATHEAYPGHHAEHCLKEAGLVQQRGWDEHRVALVNTPQCLVAEGTAEHGATALIGPGWGRWTSDLLADQGVTVEGELVEQLVALVNQLMPARQDAAILLHDRGLPPDDVVTYLHRWLLLPRDRAEQIVTFLVDPLWRAYSTTYVEGARLVGSWLAARPAEVPLIDRYRTLLTEQALPGQLHDDIVAETTGPVPMAR
;
A
#
# COMPACT_ATOMS: atom_id res chain seq x y z
N MET A 1 -5.07 27.63 20.84
CA MET A 1 -4.23 27.03 19.76
C MET A 1 -3.81 28.14 18.82
N THR A 2 -2.65 28.02 18.18
CA THR A 2 -2.31 28.83 17.00
C THR A 2 -3.29 28.50 15.86
N THR A 3 -3.40 29.38 14.86
CA THR A 3 -4.25 29.13 13.68
C THR A 3 -3.83 27.87 12.93
N GLY A 4 -2.52 27.57 12.89
CA GLY A 4 -1.96 26.35 12.32
C GLY A 4 -2.42 25.07 13.01
N GLU A 5 -2.29 24.94 14.33
CA GLU A 5 -2.75 23.71 15.03
C GLU A 5 -4.28 23.58 15.07
N GLY A 6 -5.01 24.68 14.86
CA GLY A 6 -6.47 24.65 14.66
C GLY A 6 -6.88 23.86 13.41
N VAL A 7 -6.22 24.06 12.27
CA VAL A 7 -6.54 23.30 11.04
C VAL A 7 -6.12 21.83 11.13
N VAL A 8 -5.11 21.50 11.94
CA VAL A 8 -4.75 20.10 12.25
C VAL A 8 -5.85 19.42 13.07
N ALA A 9 -6.32 20.06 14.13
CA ALA A 9 -7.42 19.53 14.94
C ALA A 9 -8.72 19.33 14.13
N ASP A 10 -9.01 20.25 13.21
CA ASP A 10 -10.14 20.13 12.28
C ASP A 10 -9.96 18.97 11.29
N TYR A 11 -8.76 18.76 10.74
CA TYR A 11 -8.45 17.60 9.87
C TYR A 11 -8.67 16.27 10.60
N LEU A 12 -8.12 16.11 11.81
CA LEU A 12 -8.29 14.90 12.63
C LEU A 12 -9.76 14.65 12.95
N THR A 13 -10.51 15.70 13.30
CA THR A 13 -11.95 15.63 13.57
C THR A 13 -12.75 15.22 12.32
N LEU A 14 -12.43 15.81 11.16
CA LEU A 14 -13.05 15.49 9.88
C LEU A 14 -12.79 14.04 9.45
N GLY A 15 -11.55 13.57 9.59
CA GLY A 15 -11.17 12.18 9.30
C GLY A 15 -11.95 11.17 10.15
N LEU A 16 -12.04 11.41 11.47
CA LEU A 16 -12.83 10.58 12.38
C LEU A 16 -14.34 10.62 12.07
N ARG A 17 -14.88 11.78 11.68
CA ARG A 17 -16.28 11.89 11.23
C ARG A 17 -16.54 11.11 9.94
N MET A 18 -15.61 11.14 8.99
CA MET A 18 -15.67 10.32 7.79
C MET A 18 -15.60 8.82 8.11
N GLY A 19 -14.77 8.40 9.08
CA GLY A 19 -14.73 7.02 9.59
C GLY A 19 -16.04 6.54 10.24
N ARG A 20 -16.90 7.46 10.71
CA ARG A 20 -18.26 7.13 11.19
C ARG A 20 -19.32 7.09 10.10
N LEU A 21 -19.02 7.66 8.94
CA LEU A 21 -19.88 7.67 7.77
C LEU A 21 -19.58 6.49 6.83
N VAL A 22 -18.30 6.13 6.70
CA VAL A 22 -17.80 5.03 5.87
C VAL A 22 -16.92 4.14 6.74
N ASP A 23 -17.42 2.94 7.05
CA ASP A 23 -16.66 1.93 7.81
C ASP A 23 -15.37 1.57 7.06
N GLY A 24 -14.27 1.39 7.80
CA GLY A 24 -12.94 1.18 7.24
C GLY A 24 -12.24 2.42 6.65
N TYR A 25 -12.87 3.60 6.60
CA TYR A 25 -12.22 4.81 6.02
C TYR A 25 -11.07 5.35 6.88
N VAL A 26 -11.13 5.15 8.20
CA VAL A 26 -9.98 5.38 9.11
C VAL A 26 -9.27 4.05 9.25
N ASP A 27 -8.12 3.92 8.58
CA ASP A 27 -7.29 2.72 8.64
C ASP A 27 -6.56 2.61 9.99
N CYS A 28 -5.93 3.72 10.40
CA CYS A 28 -5.23 3.83 11.67
C CYS A 28 -5.64 5.10 12.42
N TRP A 29 -5.79 4.98 13.74
CA TRP A 29 -5.92 6.11 14.67
C TRP A 29 -5.18 5.82 15.98
N PHE A 30 -4.22 6.69 16.34
CA PHE A 30 -3.50 6.64 17.62
C PHE A 30 -3.35 8.03 18.27
N GLY A 31 -4.30 8.92 18.00
CA GLY A 31 -4.38 10.24 18.63
C GLY A 31 -5.22 10.28 19.92
N ASP A 32 -5.59 11.49 20.34
CA ASP A 32 -6.37 11.76 21.57
C ASP A 32 -7.61 10.84 21.68
N PRO A 33 -7.65 9.90 22.65
CA PRO A 33 -8.82 9.06 22.88
C PRO A 33 -10.08 9.87 23.22
N ALA A 34 -9.93 11.06 23.84
CA ALA A 34 -11.05 11.92 24.12
C ALA A 34 -11.62 12.56 22.83
N LEU A 35 -10.81 12.82 21.79
CA LEU A 35 -11.31 13.25 20.49
C LEU A 35 -12.11 12.15 19.80
N ALA A 36 -11.57 10.93 19.77
CA ALA A 36 -12.28 9.77 19.23
C ALA A 36 -13.61 9.54 19.97
N ALA A 37 -13.62 9.59 21.30
CA ALA A 37 -14.84 9.46 22.10
C ALA A 37 -15.85 10.60 21.87
N ARG A 38 -15.40 11.85 21.73
CA ARG A 38 -16.27 12.99 21.36
C ARG A 38 -16.93 12.75 20.01
N VAL A 39 -16.14 12.43 18.98
CA VAL A 39 -16.66 12.21 17.61
C VAL A 39 -17.57 10.98 17.55
N ALA A 40 -17.29 9.92 18.32
CA ALA A 40 -18.15 8.73 18.43
C ALA A 40 -19.53 9.05 19.04
N ALA A 41 -19.61 10.02 19.95
CA ALA A 41 -20.84 10.43 20.62
C ALA A 41 -21.70 11.44 19.81
N GLU A 42 -21.18 12.01 18.73
CA GLU A 42 -21.95 12.87 17.81
C GLU A 42 -23.03 12.04 17.05
N PRO A 43 -24.07 12.66 16.46
CA PRO A 43 -24.81 11.98 15.38
C PRO A 43 -23.87 11.66 14.20
N VAL A 44 -24.25 10.71 13.33
CA VAL A 44 -23.59 10.57 12.02
C VAL A 44 -23.98 11.78 11.17
N HIS A 45 -22.98 12.43 10.58
CA HIS A 45 -23.18 13.68 9.84
C HIS A 45 -23.59 13.43 8.39
N ASP A 46 -24.35 14.37 7.82
CA ASP A 46 -24.65 14.44 6.39
C ASP A 46 -23.33 14.50 5.58
N PRO A 47 -23.11 13.59 4.60
CA PRO A 47 -21.94 13.61 3.72
C PRO A 47 -21.73 14.98 3.05
N ALA A 48 -22.81 15.64 2.63
CA ALA A 48 -22.72 16.95 1.99
C ALA A 48 -22.26 18.04 2.98
N MET A 49 -22.53 17.88 4.28
CA MET A 49 -21.96 18.75 5.30
C MET A 49 -20.47 18.50 5.53
N LEU A 50 -20.03 17.24 5.55
CA LEU A 50 -18.61 16.91 5.64
C LEU A 50 -17.83 17.41 4.41
N ALA A 51 -18.43 17.35 3.23
CA ALA A 51 -17.87 17.95 2.01
C ALA A 51 -17.68 19.47 2.15
N ARG A 52 -18.68 20.20 2.66
CA ARG A 52 -18.56 21.65 2.95
C ARG A 52 -17.45 21.93 3.97
N GLN A 53 -17.40 21.19 5.07
CA GLN A 53 -16.34 21.32 6.08
C GLN A 53 -14.94 21.07 5.50
N ALA A 54 -14.79 20.08 4.61
CA ALA A 54 -13.53 19.81 3.92
C ALA A 54 -13.13 20.97 2.96
N GLY A 55 -14.09 21.53 2.23
CA GLY A 55 -13.86 22.71 1.38
C GLY A 55 -13.46 23.97 2.17
N GLU A 56 -14.13 24.22 3.30
CA GLU A 56 -13.79 25.32 4.23
C GLU A 56 -12.41 25.12 4.89
N LEU A 57 -12.03 23.87 5.18
CA LEU A 57 -10.70 23.54 5.69
C LEU A 57 -9.62 23.75 4.61
N LEU A 58 -9.87 23.38 3.35
CA LEU A 58 -8.96 23.66 2.23
C LEU A 58 -8.73 25.15 2.01
N ALA A 59 -9.78 25.97 2.11
CA ALA A 59 -9.67 27.41 2.00
C ALA A 59 -8.81 28.01 3.13
N ARG A 60 -8.92 27.51 4.36
CA ARG A 60 -8.11 27.97 5.49
C ARG A 60 -6.67 27.45 5.46
N LEU A 61 -6.43 26.28 4.85
CA LEU A 61 -5.10 25.70 4.75
C LEU A 61 -4.14 26.53 3.90
N SER A 62 -4.59 27.32 2.92
CA SER A 62 -3.70 28.16 2.09
C SER A 62 -2.91 29.18 2.93
N ASP A 63 -3.58 29.83 3.89
CA ASP A 63 -3.03 30.89 4.74
C ASP A 63 -2.69 30.40 6.17
N ALA A 64 -2.79 29.09 6.44
CA ALA A 64 -2.52 28.53 7.76
C ALA A 64 -1.06 28.73 8.19
N ASP A 65 -0.85 29.13 9.44
CA ASP A 65 0.47 29.31 10.06
C ASP A 65 1.10 27.93 10.39
N LEU A 66 1.51 27.24 9.33
CA LEU A 66 2.14 25.94 9.32
C LEU A 66 3.39 25.98 8.42
N HIS A 67 4.36 25.12 8.77
CA HIS A 67 5.50 24.81 7.91
C HIS A 67 5.03 24.43 6.50
N ALA A 68 5.76 24.86 5.47
CA ALA A 68 5.34 24.70 4.07
C ALA A 68 5.02 23.24 3.71
N ASP A 69 5.83 22.29 4.17
CA ASP A 69 5.59 20.87 3.93
C ASP A 69 4.34 20.33 4.64
N ARG A 70 4.13 20.67 5.93
CA ARG A 70 2.89 20.30 6.66
C ARG A 70 1.66 20.81 5.91
N ARG A 71 1.70 22.07 5.46
CA ARG A 71 0.62 22.71 4.69
C ARG A 71 0.38 22.01 3.35
N ARG A 72 1.43 21.68 2.61
CA ARG A 72 1.37 20.95 1.33
C ARG A 72 0.77 19.55 1.52
N PHE A 73 1.27 18.80 2.51
CA PHE A 73 0.75 17.49 2.88
C PHE A 73 -0.73 17.54 3.27
N LEU A 74 -1.10 18.35 4.25
CA LEU A 74 -2.50 18.49 4.70
C LEU A 74 -3.43 18.94 3.57
N THR A 75 -2.98 19.83 2.69
CA THR A 75 -3.78 20.24 1.52
C THR A 75 -4.05 19.06 0.58
N ALA A 76 -3.06 18.19 0.33
CA ALA A 76 -3.25 16.98 -0.45
C ALA A 76 -4.19 15.98 0.24
N GLN A 77 -4.00 15.73 1.55
CA GLN A 77 -4.89 14.87 2.33
C GLN A 77 -6.34 15.36 2.30
N VAL A 78 -6.59 16.63 2.63
CA VAL A 78 -7.96 17.18 2.69
C VAL A 78 -8.60 17.29 1.30
N ARG A 79 -7.85 17.43 0.21
CA ARG A 79 -8.40 17.33 -1.17
C ARG A 79 -9.00 15.95 -1.42
N ALA A 80 -8.29 14.90 -1.03
CA ALA A 80 -8.79 13.53 -1.11
C ALA A 80 -10.01 13.31 -0.20
N VAL A 81 -9.98 13.78 1.06
CA VAL A 81 -11.15 13.72 1.97
C VAL A 81 -12.36 14.47 1.41
N HIS A 82 -12.16 15.64 0.81
CA HIS A 82 -13.21 16.42 0.15
C HIS A 82 -13.84 15.65 -1.02
N CYS A 83 -13.02 14.99 -1.85
CA CYS A 83 -13.50 14.12 -2.93
C CYS A 83 -14.32 12.95 -2.39
N ALA A 84 -13.83 12.27 -1.35
CA ALA A 84 -14.52 11.14 -0.72
C ALA A 84 -15.87 11.56 -0.13
N ALA A 85 -15.93 12.71 0.56
CA ALA A 85 -17.16 13.25 1.13
C ALA A 85 -18.19 13.62 0.06
N ARG A 86 -17.77 14.31 -1.03
CA ARG A 86 -18.64 14.65 -2.17
C ARG A 86 -19.22 13.41 -2.84
N ARG A 87 -18.37 12.40 -3.09
CA ARG A 87 -18.79 11.14 -3.70
C ARG A 87 -19.77 10.36 -2.80
N THR A 88 -19.53 10.33 -1.49
CA THR A 88 -20.45 9.72 -0.52
C THR A 88 -21.76 10.53 -0.37
N ALA A 89 -21.75 11.82 -0.71
CA ALA A 89 -22.96 12.63 -0.91
C ALA A 89 -23.73 12.32 -2.21
N GLY A 90 -23.23 11.39 -3.04
CA GLY A 90 -23.85 11.03 -4.31
C GLY A 90 -23.52 11.97 -5.47
N GLU A 91 -22.54 12.87 -5.33
CA GLU A 91 -22.08 13.69 -6.46
C GLU A 91 -21.40 12.81 -7.52
N PRO A 92 -21.76 12.97 -8.82
CA PRO A 92 -21.12 12.21 -9.89
C PRO A 92 -19.69 12.70 -10.12
N ILE A 93 -18.72 11.83 -9.85
CA ILE A 93 -17.29 12.05 -10.09
C ILE A 93 -16.82 10.90 -11.00
N GLY A 94 -16.16 11.24 -12.12
CA GLY A 94 -15.60 10.24 -13.03
C GLY A 94 -14.49 9.44 -12.35
N PHE A 95 -14.36 8.14 -12.66
CA PHE A 95 -13.41 7.27 -11.96
C PHE A 95 -11.96 7.74 -12.09
N LEU A 96 -11.56 8.25 -13.25
CA LEU A 96 -10.22 8.79 -13.47
C LEU A 96 -9.99 10.09 -12.67
N ASP A 97 -11.00 10.96 -12.54
CA ASP A 97 -10.94 12.17 -11.71
C ASP A 97 -10.91 11.83 -10.21
N GLU A 98 -11.63 10.80 -9.78
CA GLU A 98 -11.60 10.24 -8.43
C GLU A 98 -10.19 9.76 -8.08
N VAL A 99 -9.61 8.89 -8.93
CA VAL A 99 -8.23 8.37 -8.76
C VAL A 99 -7.21 9.50 -8.70
N ARG A 100 -7.26 10.46 -9.64
CA ARG A 100 -6.34 11.61 -9.64
C ARG A 100 -6.47 12.46 -8.38
N THR A 101 -7.68 12.64 -7.86
CA THR A 101 -7.91 13.47 -6.66
C THR A 101 -7.55 12.74 -5.36
N TYR A 102 -7.71 11.41 -5.30
CA TYR A 102 -7.29 10.61 -4.16
C TYR A 102 -5.78 10.38 -4.11
N PHE A 103 -5.14 10.15 -5.25
CA PHE A 103 -3.79 9.56 -5.28
C PHE A 103 -2.76 10.39 -6.05
N ASP A 104 -3.11 11.56 -6.58
CA ASP A 104 -2.16 12.48 -7.24
C ASP A 104 -1.41 11.82 -8.42
N VAL A 105 -2.09 10.89 -9.12
CA VAL A 105 -1.61 10.14 -10.30
C VAL A 105 -2.69 10.05 -11.37
N GLU A 106 -2.29 9.99 -12.64
CA GLU A 106 -3.18 9.68 -13.76
C GLU A 106 -3.00 8.22 -14.18
N ILE A 107 -4.13 7.52 -14.39
CA ILE A 107 -4.15 6.11 -14.81
C ILE A 107 -4.75 5.95 -16.20
N GLY A 108 -4.32 4.91 -16.90
CA GLY A 108 -4.83 4.53 -18.22
C GLY A 108 -4.78 3.03 -18.41
N LEU A 109 -5.39 2.56 -19.49
CA LEU A 109 -5.33 1.14 -19.86
C LEU A 109 -3.91 0.76 -20.27
N GLY A 110 -3.42 -0.36 -19.74
CA GLY A 110 -2.17 -0.99 -20.16
C GLY A 110 -2.25 -1.60 -21.56
N ASP A 111 -1.09 -2.05 -22.03
CA ASP A 111 -0.90 -2.63 -23.35
C ASP A 111 -0.99 -4.17 -23.30
N PRO A 112 -2.03 -4.78 -23.92
CA PRO A 112 -2.20 -6.24 -23.93
C PRO A 112 -1.04 -7.02 -24.55
N GLU A 113 -0.25 -6.41 -25.44
CA GLU A 113 0.93 -7.08 -26.04
C GLU A 113 2.03 -7.28 -24.99
N ARG A 114 2.15 -6.38 -24.00
CA ARG A 114 3.09 -6.54 -22.87
C ARG A 114 2.69 -7.69 -21.97
N TYR A 115 1.40 -7.82 -21.65
CA TYR A 115 0.90 -8.94 -20.84
C TYR A 115 1.10 -10.28 -21.57
N ALA A 116 0.91 -10.32 -22.90
CA ALA A 116 1.19 -11.49 -23.71
C ALA A 116 2.69 -11.87 -23.70
N ALA A 117 3.60 -10.90 -23.84
CA ALA A 117 5.03 -11.13 -23.74
C ALA A 117 5.46 -11.66 -22.35
N VAL A 118 4.80 -11.20 -21.28
CA VAL A 118 5.01 -11.74 -19.93
C VAL A 118 4.45 -13.16 -19.78
N HIS A 119 3.30 -13.48 -20.42
CA HIS A 119 2.78 -14.84 -20.48
C HIS A 119 3.76 -15.80 -21.18
N ASP A 120 4.39 -15.37 -22.28
CA ASP A 120 5.42 -16.14 -22.97
C ASP A 120 6.66 -16.35 -22.08
N ALA A 121 7.09 -15.32 -21.34
CA ALA A 121 8.20 -15.42 -20.39
C ALA A 121 7.92 -16.40 -19.25
N ILE A 122 6.72 -16.35 -18.64
CA ILE A 122 6.28 -17.31 -17.63
C ILE A 122 6.19 -18.72 -18.24
N GLY A 123 5.70 -18.81 -19.48
CA GLY A 123 5.59 -20.06 -20.24
C GLY A 123 6.92 -20.70 -20.62
N ALA A 124 8.00 -19.91 -20.71
CA ALA A 124 9.37 -20.41 -20.89
C ALA A 124 10.03 -20.77 -19.54
N LEU A 125 9.66 -20.08 -18.45
CA LEU A 125 10.18 -20.30 -17.10
C LEU A 125 9.62 -21.58 -16.46
N LEU A 126 8.32 -21.84 -16.60
CA LEU A 126 7.64 -22.95 -15.91
C LEU A 126 7.64 -24.26 -16.72
N PRO A 127 8.13 -25.39 -16.17
CA PRO A 127 8.17 -26.67 -16.87
C PRO A 127 6.77 -27.30 -17.02
N GLY A 128 6.65 -28.24 -17.96
CA GLY A 128 5.43 -29.04 -18.18
C GLY A 128 4.85 -28.88 -19.59
N SER A 129 3.87 -29.72 -19.92
CA SER A 129 3.22 -29.77 -21.24
C SER A 129 1.74 -29.37 -21.24
N GLY A 130 1.21 -28.94 -20.09
CA GLY A 130 -0.14 -28.37 -19.98
C GLY A 130 -0.22 -26.93 -20.49
N THR A 131 -1.42 -26.36 -20.41
CA THR A 131 -1.65 -24.93 -20.63
C THR A 131 -0.83 -24.07 -19.66
N LEU A 132 -0.69 -22.77 -19.97
CA LEU A 132 0.02 -21.84 -19.10
C LEU A 132 -0.61 -21.77 -17.70
N MET A 133 -1.95 -21.74 -17.62
CA MET A 133 -2.68 -21.73 -16.34
C MET A 133 -2.40 -22.97 -15.51
N GLU A 134 -2.53 -24.18 -16.09
CA GLU A 134 -2.27 -25.44 -15.38
C GLU A 134 -0.83 -25.50 -14.83
N ARG A 135 0.16 -24.99 -15.58
CA ARG A 135 1.56 -24.93 -15.11
C ARG A 135 1.78 -23.93 -13.97
N VAL A 136 1.06 -22.80 -13.98
CA VAL A 136 1.07 -21.80 -12.89
C VAL A 136 0.38 -22.34 -11.64
N GLU A 137 -0.78 -22.98 -11.78
CA GLU A 137 -1.52 -23.60 -10.66
C GLU A 137 -0.69 -24.74 -10.00
N GLU A 138 -0.10 -25.61 -10.81
CA GLU A 138 0.79 -26.70 -10.36
C GLU A 138 2.07 -26.15 -9.70
N PHE A 139 2.63 -25.05 -10.21
CA PHE A 139 3.70 -24.33 -9.50
C PHE A 139 3.26 -23.82 -8.13
N TYR A 140 2.12 -23.13 -8.02
CA TYR A 140 1.62 -22.65 -6.74
C TYR A 140 1.35 -23.81 -5.77
N ALA A 141 0.78 -24.92 -6.24
CA ALA A 141 0.47 -26.10 -5.44
C ALA A 141 1.70 -26.75 -4.80
N ARG A 142 2.81 -26.90 -5.54
CA ARG A 142 4.07 -27.45 -4.99
C ARG A 142 4.70 -26.55 -3.93
N ASN A 143 4.48 -25.25 -4.02
CA ASN A 143 5.09 -24.27 -3.13
C ASN A 143 4.31 -24.06 -1.83
N VAL A 144 3.34 -24.91 -1.46
CA VAL A 144 2.42 -24.60 -0.35
C VAL A 144 2.99 -24.85 1.07
N VAL A 145 3.26 -23.79 1.87
CA VAL A 145 3.17 -23.80 3.36
C VAL A 145 1.78 -24.32 3.80
N PRO A 146 1.71 -25.43 4.55
CA PRO A 146 0.45 -25.92 5.11
C PRO A 146 -0.13 -24.97 6.19
N PRO A 147 -1.46 -24.84 6.36
CA PRO A 147 -2.06 -23.93 7.34
C PRO A 147 -1.56 -24.09 8.78
N HIS A 148 -1.25 -25.32 9.21
CA HIS A 148 -0.70 -25.60 10.54
C HIS A 148 0.75 -25.09 10.74
N ARG A 149 1.44 -24.73 9.66
CA ARG A 149 2.81 -24.16 9.67
C ARG A 149 2.85 -22.67 9.35
N LEU A 150 1.75 -22.08 8.85
CA LEU A 150 1.68 -20.67 8.46
C LEU A 150 2.12 -19.74 9.60
N GLY A 151 1.56 -19.91 10.80
CA GLY A 151 1.89 -19.11 11.99
C GLY A 151 3.36 -19.20 12.43
N PRO A 152 3.94 -20.41 12.62
CA PRO A 152 5.36 -20.57 12.87
C PRO A 152 6.26 -19.98 11.76
N ALA A 153 5.94 -20.26 10.49
CA ALA A 153 6.70 -19.79 9.34
C ALA A 153 6.77 -18.27 9.25
N VAL A 154 5.63 -17.57 9.33
CA VAL A 154 5.61 -16.11 9.24
C VAL A 154 6.33 -15.44 10.41
N ARG A 155 6.28 -16.03 11.62
CA ARG A 155 7.04 -15.51 12.77
C ARG A 155 8.54 -15.67 12.58
N ALA A 156 9.02 -16.84 12.16
CA ALA A 156 10.43 -17.05 11.87
C ALA A 156 10.95 -16.08 10.80
N VAL A 157 10.17 -15.83 9.75
CA VAL A 157 10.46 -14.82 8.72
C VAL A 157 10.49 -13.41 9.32
N ALA A 158 9.44 -12.99 10.05
CA ALA A 158 9.37 -11.66 10.63
C ALA A 158 10.48 -11.37 11.66
N ASP A 159 10.86 -12.35 12.49
CA ASP A 159 11.95 -12.23 13.45
C ASP A 159 13.30 -12.05 12.73
N ALA A 160 13.58 -12.85 11.69
CA ALA A 160 14.80 -12.71 10.88
C ALA A 160 14.85 -11.37 10.11
N LEU A 161 13.71 -10.89 9.60
CA LEU A 161 13.62 -9.56 8.99
C LEU A 161 13.86 -8.45 10.03
N ARG A 162 13.32 -8.59 11.25
CA ARG A 162 13.51 -7.62 12.35
C ARG A 162 14.99 -7.49 12.73
N GLU A 163 15.69 -8.61 12.91
CA GLU A 163 17.13 -8.63 13.22
C GLU A 163 17.95 -7.89 12.16
N ARG A 164 17.61 -8.07 10.88
CA ARG A 164 18.26 -7.39 9.75
C ARG A 164 17.87 -5.91 9.65
N ALA A 165 16.61 -5.57 9.88
CA ALA A 165 16.07 -4.21 9.74
C ALA A 165 16.53 -3.27 10.87
N ARG A 166 16.54 -3.75 12.12
CA ARG A 166 16.78 -2.92 13.31
C ARG A 166 18.08 -2.08 13.26
N PRO A 167 19.28 -2.60 12.91
CA PRO A 167 20.49 -1.79 12.85
C PRO A 167 20.53 -0.83 11.66
N LEU A 168 19.83 -1.14 10.56
CA LEU A 168 19.80 -0.32 9.34
C LEU A 168 18.78 0.82 9.45
N LEU A 169 17.65 0.58 10.10
CA LEU A 169 16.52 1.49 10.19
C LEU A 169 16.38 2.17 11.55
N GLY A 170 17.28 1.92 12.51
CA GLY A 170 17.26 2.56 13.83
C GLY A 170 15.89 2.51 14.51
N LEU A 171 15.23 1.34 14.46
CA LEU A 171 13.86 1.17 14.96
C LEU A 171 13.77 1.49 16.47
N PRO A 172 12.67 2.09 16.95
CA PRO A 172 12.45 2.34 18.38
C PRO A 172 12.61 1.06 19.20
N THR A 173 13.40 1.07 20.28
CA THR A 173 13.65 -0.18 21.05
C THR A 173 12.40 -0.76 21.72
N ALA A 174 11.31 0.01 21.79
CA ALA A 174 10.01 -0.44 22.27
C ALA A 174 9.08 -0.98 21.17
N GLU A 175 9.50 -1.08 19.90
CA GLU A 175 8.62 -1.63 18.86
C GLU A 175 8.24 -3.09 19.11
N GLN A 176 7.01 -3.43 18.71
CA GLN A 176 6.46 -4.77 18.80
C GLN A 176 5.42 -5.01 17.71
N VAL A 177 5.61 -6.06 16.92
CA VAL A 177 4.57 -6.66 16.09
C VAL A 177 4.09 -7.97 16.71
N GLU A 178 2.78 -8.14 16.84
CA GLU A 178 2.13 -9.42 17.14
C GLU A 178 1.61 -10.04 15.83
N ILE A 179 1.76 -11.35 15.65
CA ILE A 179 1.32 -12.04 14.43
C ILE A 179 0.31 -13.14 14.76
N GLU A 180 -0.92 -12.95 14.28
CA GLU A 180 -2.04 -13.88 14.44
C GLU A 180 -2.47 -14.52 13.11
N VAL A 181 -3.10 -15.71 13.19
CA VAL A 181 -3.73 -16.35 12.03
C VAL A 181 -5.24 -16.36 12.24
N VAL A 182 -5.96 -15.75 11.31
CA VAL A 182 -7.41 -15.57 11.31
C VAL A 182 -8.08 -16.39 10.20
N ARG A 183 -9.41 -16.53 10.27
CA ARG A 183 -10.22 -17.28 9.31
C ARG A 183 -11.22 -16.37 8.61
N ASP A 184 -11.72 -16.82 7.46
CA ASP A 184 -12.89 -16.25 6.76
C ASP A 184 -12.80 -14.73 6.51
N ARG A 185 -11.60 -14.25 6.15
CA ARG A 185 -11.37 -12.85 5.75
C ARG A 185 -11.31 -12.69 4.23
N PRO A 186 -11.71 -11.52 3.68
CA PRO A 186 -11.64 -11.26 2.25
C PRO A 186 -10.23 -10.87 1.77
N TRP A 187 -9.29 -10.65 2.69
CA TRP A 187 -7.89 -10.26 2.45
C TRP A 187 -6.90 -11.36 2.88
N ASN A 188 -5.63 -11.22 2.46
CA ASN A 188 -4.56 -12.18 2.74
C ASN A 188 -3.81 -11.86 4.04
N ALA A 189 -3.36 -10.62 4.21
CA ALA A 189 -2.90 -10.07 5.47
C ALA A 189 -3.44 -8.65 5.67
N PHE A 190 -3.24 -8.12 6.89
CA PHE A 190 -3.55 -6.74 7.25
C PHE A 190 -2.74 -6.33 8.50
N ASN A 191 -2.03 -5.20 8.44
CA ASN A 191 -1.47 -4.54 9.62
C ASN A 191 -2.51 -3.63 10.29
N ARG A 192 -2.70 -3.80 11.59
CA ARG A 192 -3.37 -2.83 12.45
C ARG A 192 -2.35 -2.17 13.37
N TYR A 193 -2.02 -0.91 13.13
CA TYR A 193 -1.19 -0.12 14.04
C TYR A 193 -2.02 0.49 15.17
N HIS A 194 -1.56 0.33 16.42
CA HIS A 194 -2.26 0.73 17.65
C HIS A 194 -1.67 1.96 18.32
N GLY A 195 -0.59 2.53 17.78
CA GLY A 195 0.23 3.55 18.46
C GLY A 195 1.21 2.97 19.47
N GLY A 196 2.11 3.81 19.96
CA GLY A 196 3.11 3.42 20.96
C GLY A 196 4.08 2.36 20.44
N PHE A 197 4.33 2.34 19.13
CA PHE A 197 5.17 1.39 18.40
C PHE A 197 4.63 -0.06 18.34
N ARG A 198 3.31 -0.26 18.36
CA ARG A 198 2.69 -1.60 18.40
C ARG A 198 1.78 -1.86 17.20
N SER A 199 1.96 -3.00 16.53
CA SER A 199 1.04 -3.52 15.50
C SER A 199 0.53 -4.92 15.84
N THR A 200 -0.66 -5.25 15.33
CA THR A 200 -1.05 -6.64 15.07
C THR A 200 -1.06 -6.86 13.56
N VAL A 201 -0.35 -7.86 13.07
CA VAL A 201 -0.45 -8.35 11.69
C VAL A 201 -1.29 -9.62 11.69
N SER A 202 -2.46 -9.53 11.09
CA SER A 202 -3.38 -10.66 10.95
C SER A 202 -3.16 -11.33 9.61
N LEU A 203 -2.96 -12.65 9.55
CA LEU A 203 -2.90 -13.42 8.30
C LEU A 203 -4.11 -14.35 8.17
N ASN A 204 -4.76 -14.34 7.02
CA ASN A 204 -5.81 -15.31 6.70
C ASN A 204 -5.19 -16.71 6.53
N GLU A 205 -5.80 -17.75 7.09
CA GLU A 205 -5.31 -19.13 6.94
C GLU A 205 -5.19 -19.60 5.49
N THR A 206 -5.97 -18.98 4.58
CA THR A 206 -5.92 -19.24 3.14
C THR A 206 -4.89 -18.40 2.39
N ALA A 207 -4.34 -17.34 3.02
CA ALA A 207 -3.23 -16.53 2.50
C ALA A 207 -1.93 -17.31 2.40
N GLY A 208 -1.89 -18.47 3.08
CA GLY A 208 -1.09 -19.59 2.65
C GLY A 208 -1.15 -19.72 1.13
N ARG A 209 -2.20 -20.32 0.55
CA ARG A 209 -2.27 -20.91 -0.82
C ARG A 209 -1.52 -20.17 -1.94
N THR A 210 -1.36 -18.85 -1.85
CA THR A 210 -0.44 -17.99 -2.60
C THR A 210 1.01 -17.98 -2.06
N ILE A 211 1.62 -19.12 -1.67
CA ILE A 211 2.79 -19.09 -0.75
C ILE A 211 4.05 -18.41 -1.29
N ALA A 212 4.20 -18.26 -2.61
CA ALA A 212 5.30 -17.53 -3.25
C ALA A 212 5.59 -16.14 -2.63
N VAL A 213 4.63 -15.54 -1.92
CA VAL A 213 4.75 -14.19 -1.35
C VAL A 213 4.80 -14.11 0.18
N LEU A 214 4.90 -15.21 0.96
CA LEU A 214 4.96 -15.11 2.44
C LEU A 214 6.06 -14.15 2.98
N PRO A 215 7.28 -14.11 2.41
CA PRO A 215 8.31 -13.12 2.80
C PRO A 215 7.92 -11.71 2.39
N LEU A 216 7.31 -11.56 1.21
CA LEU A 216 6.88 -10.27 0.71
C LEU A 216 5.78 -9.69 1.60
N MET A 217 4.80 -10.52 2.01
CA MET A 217 3.80 -10.17 3.02
C MET A 217 4.45 -9.78 4.35
N ALA A 218 5.42 -10.55 4.85
CA ALA A 218 6.13 -10.20 6.07
C ALA A 218 6.94 -8.89 5.95
N THR A 219 7.49 -8.59 4.77
CA THR A 219 8.17 -7.32 4.52
C THR A 219 7.21 -6.15 4.34
N HIS A 220 6.07 -6.37 3.71
CA HIS A 220 5.03 -5.38 3.42
C HIS A 220 4.30 -4.98 4.72
N GLU A 221 3.87 -5.96 5.51
CA GLU A 221 3.09 -5.74 6.73
C GLU A 221 3.96 -5.40 7.94
N ALA A 222 5.17 -5.97 8.05
CA ALA A 222 6.03 -5.80 9.23
C ALA A 222 7.35 -5.06 8.92
N TYR A 223 8.41 -5.77 8.50
CA TYR A 223 9.75 -5.21 8.40
C TYR A 223 10.31 -5.35 6.98
N PRO A 224 10.52 -4.26 6.22
CA PRO A 224 10.58 -2.86 6.65
C PRO A 224 9.35 -2.01 6.31
N GLY A 225 8.20 -2.60 5.97
CA GLY A 225 6.97 -1.92 5.53
C GLY A 225 6.13 -1.33 6.67
N HIS A 226 4.80 -1.52 6.63
CA HIS A 226 3.82 -0.72 7.40
C HIS A 226 4.12 -0.60 8.90
N HIS A 227 4.46 -1.69 9.60
CA HIS A 227 4.81 -1.59 11.03
C HIS A 227 6.02 -0.67 11.27
N ALA A 228 7.09 -0.83 10.47
CA ALA A 228 8.29 -0.01 10.60
C ALA A 228 8.04 1.44 10.16
N GLU A 229 7.26 1.67 9.11
CA GLU A 229 6.81 3.00 8.68
C GLU A 229 6.06 3.71 9.81
N HIS A 230 5.01 3.11 10.37
CA HIS A 230 4.24 3.70 11.47
C HIS A 230 5.12 3.98 12.69
N CYS A 231 6.00 3.04 13.07
CA CYS A 231 6.89 3.24 14.21
C CYS A 231 7.86 4.41 14.01
N LEU A 232 8.42 4.55 12.81
CA LEU A 232 9.39 5.60 12.48
C LEU A 232 8.72 6.96 12.29
N LYS A 233 7.51 7.02 11.70
CA LYS A 233 6.70 8.25 11.60
C LYS A 233 6.14 8.68 12.95
N GLU A 234 5.72 7.76 13.82
CA GLU A 234 5.36 8.11 15.20
C GLU A 234 6.58 8.69 15.93
N ALA A 235 7.75 8.06 15.86
CA ALA A 235 8.94 8.55 16.55
C ALA A 235 9.40 9.92 16.02
N GLY A 236 9.50 10.07 14.70
CA GLY A 236 10.06 11.27 14.06
C GLY A 236 9.07 12.41 13.87
N LEU A 237 7.89 12.15 13.28
CA LEU A 237 6.93 13.20 12.94
C LEU A 237 6.05 13.56 14.14
N VAL A 238 5.52 12.56 14.85
CA VAL A 238 4.59 12.80 15.97
C VAL A 238 5.35 13.17 17.25
N GLN A 239 6.20 12.28 17.78
CA GLN A 239 6.82 12.46 19.10
C GLN A 239 7.93 13.52 19.13
N GLN A 240 8.78 13.58 18.11
CA GLN A 240 9.88 14.57 18.06
C GLN A 240 9.48 15.92 17.47
N ARG A 241 8.67 15.95 16.40
CA ARG A 241 8.31 17.20 15.69
C ARG A 241 6.92 17.76 16.07
N GLY A 242 6.07 16.99 16.74
CA GLY A 242 4.73 17.42 17.15
C GLY A 242 3.71 17.54 16.00
N TRP A 243 3.93 16.81 14.89
CA TRP A 243 3.06 16.86 13.71
C TRP A 243 1.90 15.87 13.89
N ASP A 244 0.93 16.29 14.71
CA ASP A 244 -0.22 15.47 15.12
C ASP A 244 -1.11 15.02 13.95
N GLU A 245 -1.01 15.63 12.75
CA GLU A 245 -1.66 15.15 11.53
C GLU A 245 -1.30 13.71 11.15
N HIS A 246 -0.12 13.21 11.55
CA HIS A 246 0.33 11.83 11.29
C HIS A 246 -0.21 10.79 12.29
N ARG A 247 -1.13 11.18 13.19
CA ARG A 247 -1.82 10.28 14.13
C ARG A 247 -3.01 9.54 13.53
N VAL A 248 -3.36 9.85 12.29
CA VAL A 248 -4.43 9.22 11.52
C VAL A 248 -3.89 8.77 10.16
N ALA A 249 -4.34 7.61 9.70
CA ALA A 249 -4.24 7.21 8.30
C ALA A 249 -5.66 7.09 7.74
N LEU A 250 -5.93 7.76 6.61
CA LEU A 250 -7.22 7.77 5.95
C LEU A 250 -7.12 7.06 4.60
N VAL A 251 -8.01 6.11 4.35
CA VAL A 251 -8.10 5.36 3.09
C VAL A 251 -8.44 6.31 1.94
N ASN A 252 -7.98 5.97 0.73
CA ASN A 252 -8.17 6.78 -0.49
C ASN A 252 -7.53 8.18 -0.38
N THR A 253 -6.29 8.25 0.08
CA THR A 253 -5.49 9.49 0.13
C THR A 253 -4.11 9.32 -0.49
N PRO A 254 -3.37 10.42 -0.80
CA PRO A 254 -2.06 10.30 -1.46
C PRO A 254 -1.00 9.65 -0.57
N GLN A 255 -1.22 9.65 0.76
CA GLN A 255 -0.39 8.90 1.70
C GLN A 255 -0.47 7.40 1.45
N CYS A 256 -1.65 6.84 1.15
CA CYS A 256 -1.81 5.42 0.86
C CYS A 256 -0.96 4.98 -0.35
N LEU A 257 -0.91 5.77 -1.43
CA LEU A 257 -0.10 5.42 -2.61
C LEU A 257 1.39 5.34 -2.27
N VAL A 258 1.89 6.25 -1.44
CA VAL A 258 3.30 6.23 -1.00
C VAL A 258 3.56 5.09 -0.02
N ALA A 259 2.69 4.86 0.96
CA ALA A 259 2.83 3.80 1.97
C ALA A 259 2.83 2.40 1.32
N GLU A 260 1.83 2.12 0.48
CA GLU A 260 1.69 0.85 -0.27
C GLU A 260 2.87 0.64 -1.22
N GLY A 261 3.25 1.67 -1.99
CA GLY A 261 4.44 1.61 -2.85
C GLY A 261 5.74 1.36 -2.09
N THR A 262 5.85 1.86 -0.86
CA THR A 262 6.98 1.61 0.05
C THR A 262 6.95 0.18 0.58
N ALA A 263 5.79 -0.31 1.01
CA ALA A 263 5.61 -1.68 1.51
C ALA A 263 5.93 -2.74 0.42
N GLU A 264 5.47 -2.55 -0.82
CA GLU A 264 5.80 -3.38 -1.99
C GLU A 264 7.31 -3.47 -2.28
N HIS A 265 8.09 -2.45 -1.92
CA HIS A 265 9.55 -2.43 -2.11
C HIS A 265 10.35 -2.96 -0.91
N GLY A 266 9.68 -3.42 0.16
CA GLY A 266 10.34 -3.81 1.41
C GLY A 266 11.38 -4.92 1.27
N ALA A 267 11.06 -6.00 0.55
CA ALA A 267 12.00 -7.09 0.28
C ALA A 267 13.21 -6.63 -0.57
N THR A 268 12.96 -5.83 -1.61
CA THR A 268 13.99 -5.27 -2.48
C THR A 268 14.95 -4.36 -1.73
N ALA A 269 14.45 -3.53 -0.81
CA ALA A 269 15.25 -2.60 -0.02
C ALA A 269 16.04 -3.28 1.11
N LEU A 270 15.43 -4.23 1.82
CA LEU A 270 16.04 -4.87 2.99
C LEU A 270 16.89 -6.08 2.64
N ILE A 271 16.39 -6.97 1.79
CA ILE A 271 17.05 -8.24 1.43
C ILE A 271 17.88 -8.08 0.15
N GLY A 272 17.26 -7.53 -0.89
CA GLY A 272 17.81 -7.46 -2.25
C GLY A 272 17.62 -8.76 -3.05
N PRO A 273 18.33 -8.92 -4.17
CA PRO A 273 18.29 -10.14 -4.98
C PRO A 273 18.70 -11.39 -4.20
N GLY A 274 18.06 -12.53 -4.48
CA GLY A 274 18.25 -13.79 -3.76
C GLY A 274 17.36 -13.95 -2.53
N TRP A 275 16.35 -13.10 -2.36
CA TRP A 275 15.38 -13.20 -1.26
C TRP A 275 14.62 -14.53 -1.27
N GLY A 276 14.40 -15.11 -2.45
CA GLY A 276 13.74 -16.40 -2.62
C GLY A 276 14.57 -17.54 -2.04
N ARG A 277 15.89 -17.55 -2.29
CA ARG A 277 16.81 -18.52 -1.68
C ARG A 277 16.91 -18.34 -0.17
N TRP A 278 17.13 -17.10 0.29
CA TRP A 278 17.16 -16.76 1.72
C TRP A 278 15.89 -17.25 2.45
N THR A 279 14.73 -17.11 1.80
CA THR A 279 13.45 -17.63 2.29
C THR A 279 13.42 -19.15 2.36
N SER A 280 13.87 -19.84 1.30
CA SER A 280 13.85 -21.31 1.25
C SER A 280 14.70 -21.91 2.37
N ASP A 281 15.89 -21.36 2.60
CA ASP A 281 16.79 -21.78 3.68
C ASP A 281 16.11 -21.59 5.07
N LEU A 282 15.45 -20.44 5.30
CA LEU A 282 14.76 -20.14 6.57
C LEU A 282 13.46 -20.95 6.79
N LEU A 283 12.72 -21.24 5.73
CA LEU A 283 11.49 -22.03 5.79
C LEU A 283 11.76 -23.53 5.96
N ALA A 284 12.90 -24.03 5.50
CA ALA A 284 13.32 -25.41 5.69
C ALA A 284 13.42 -25.81 7.18
N ASP A 285 13.90 -24.90 8.04
CA ASP A 285 13.94 -25.08 9.50
C ASP A 285 12.53 -25.18 10.13
N GLN A 286 11.52 -24.60 9.47
CA GLN A 286 10.09 -24.74 9.82
C GLN A 286 9.45 -25.98 9.15
N GLY A 287 10.27 -26.82 8.51
CA GLY A 287 9.89 -28.01 7.75
C GLY A 287 9.22 -27.71 6.41
N VAL A 288 9.13 -26.45 5.99
CA VAL A 288 8.45 -26.00 4.78
C VAL A 288 9.44 -25.94 3.62
N THR A 289 9.16 -26.70 2.55
CA THR A 289 9.95 -26.67 1.33
C THR A 289 9.30 -25.74 0.30
N VAL A 290 10.07 -24.83 -0.29
CA VAL A 290 9.66 -23.97 -1.42
C VAL A 290 10.76 -23.89 -2.47
N GLU A 291 10.38 -23.75 -3.74
CA GLU A 291 11.26 -23.54 -4.90
C GLU A 291 11.74 -22.07 -4.95
N GLY A 292 12.39 -21.61 -3.87
CA GLY A 292 12.62 -20.19 -3.58
C GLY A 292 13.20 -19.35 -4.72
N GLU A 293 14.24 -19.83 -5.41
CA GLU A 293 14.83 -19.12 -6.56
C GLU A 293 13.87 -19.02 -7.76
N LEU A 294 12.99 -20.00 -7.96
CA LEU A 294 11.97 -19.99 -9.02
C LEU A 294 10.76 -19.14 -8.63
N VAL A 295 10.41 -19.13 -7.32
CA VAL A 295 9.44 -18.19 -6.72
C VAL A 295 9.85 -16.74 -6.99
N GLU A 296 11.11 -16.38 -6.71
CA GLU A 296 11.61 -15.02 -6.94
C GLU A 296 11.54 -14.61 -8.43
N GLN A 297 11.91 -15.51 -9.34
CA GLN A 297 11.80 -15.29 -10.78
C GLN A 297 10.34 -15.16 -11.26
N LEU A 298 9.43 -16.01 -10.77
CA LEU A 298 8.03 -15.96 -11.17
C LEU A 298 7.34 -14.69 -10.66
N VAL A 299 7.58 -14.30 -9.40
CA VAL A 299 7.01 -13.06 -8.84
C VAL A 299 7.46 -11.84 -9.63
N ALA A 300 8.73 -11.77 -10.04
CA ALA A 300 9.22 -10.67 -10.88
C ALA A 300 8.50 -10.57 -12.25
N LEU A 301 7.98 -11.68 -12.78
CA LEU A 301 7.13 -11.69 -13.98
C LEU A 301 5.66 -11.36 -13.65
N VAL A 302 5.08 -11.97 -12.62
CA VAL A 302 3.69 -11.72 -12.19
C VAL A 302 3.47 -10.24 -11.81
N ASN A 303 4.46 -9.59 -11.20
CA ASN A 303 4.39 -8.16 -10.89
C ASN A 303 4.26 -7.28 -12.15
N GLN A 304 4.71 -7.73 -13.32
CA GLN A 304 4.51 -7.02 -14.60
C GLN A 304 3.10 -7.19 -15.18
N LEU A 305 2.31 -8.14 -14.66
CA LEU A 305 0.89 -8.31 -14.99
C LEU A 305 -0.03 -7.44 -14.11
N MET A 306 0.46 -6.93 -12.97
CA MET A 306 -0.35 -6.16 -12.01
C MET A 306 -1.10 -4.96 -12.60
N PRO A 307 -0.62 -4.23 -13.63
CA PRO A 307 -1.41 -3.20 -14.30
C PRO A 307 -2.75 -3.71 -14.87
N ALA A 308 -2.90 -5.00 -15.19
CA ALA A 308 -4.19 -5.58 -15.59
C ALA A 308 -5.25 -5.53 -14.46
N ARG A 309 -4.85 -5.43 -13.18
CA ARG A 309 -5.77 -5.17 -12.06
C ARG A 309 -6.30 -3.74 -12.07
N GLN A 310 -5.47 -2.78 -12.49
CA GLN A 310 -5.89 -1.39 -12.70
C GLN A 310 -6.77 -1.26 -13.95
N ASP A 311 -6.44 -1.96 -15.03
CA ASP A 311 -7.25 -2.03 -16.24
C ASP A 311 -8.67 -2.53 -15.92
N ALA A 312 -8.79 -3.58 -15.10
CA ALA A 312 -10.08 -4.08 -14.63
C ALA A 312 -10.91 -3.02 -13.89
N ALA A 313 -10.29 -2.15 -13.09
CA ALA A 313 -10.98 -1.05 -12.41
C ALA A 313 -11.48 0.02 -13.40
N ILE A 314 -10.66 0.38 -14.40
CA ILE A 314 -11.03 1.29 -15.50
C ILE A 314 -12.16 0.69 -16.34
N LEU A 315 -12.07 -0.61 -16.66
CA LEU A 315 -13.09 -1.32 -17.44
C LEU A 315 -14.45 -1.33 -16.72
N LEU A 316 -14.48 -1.54 -15.40
CA LEU A 316 -15.70 -1.45 -14.59
C LEU A 316 -16.26 -0.02 -14.52
N HIS A 317 -15.45 0.95 -14.06
CA HIS A 317 -15.97 2.24 -13.57
C HIS A 317 -15.88 3.41 -14.57
N ASP A 318 -15.07 3.29 -15.62
CA ASP A 318 -14.93 4.30 -16.67
C ASP A 318 -15.48 3.80 -18.03
N ARG A 319 -15.32 2.50 -18.33
CA ARG A 319 -15.85 1.89 -19.58
C ARG A 319 -17.18 1.15 -19.41
N GLY A 320 -17.63 0.89 -18.18
CA GLY A 320 -18.93 0.30 -17.90
C GLY A 320 -19.09 -1.17 -18.34
N LEU A 321 -18.00 -1.95 -18.37
CA LEU A 321 -18.08 -3.38 -18.68
C LEU A 321 -18.81 -4.15 -17.57
N PRO A 322 -19.59 -5.19 -17.92
CA PRO A 322 -20.17 -6.12 -16.95
C PRO A 322 -19.11 -6.79 -16.05
N PRO A 323 -19.42 -7.05 -14.76
CA PRO A 323 -18.52 -7.77 -13.85
C PRO A 323 -17.98 -9.09 -14.41
N ASP A 324 -18.82 -9.90 -15.08
CA ASP A 324 -18.40 -11.20 -15.64
C ASP A 324 -17.36 -11.10 -16.77
N ASP A 325 -17.42 -10.04 -17.58
CA ASP A 325 -16.43 -9.77 -18.62
C ASP A 325 -15.09 -9.36 -17.99
N VAL A 326 -15.14 -8.63 -16.87
CA VAL A 326 -13.96 -8.21 -16.11
C VAL A 326 -13.35 -9.37 -15.31
N VAL A 327 -14.16 -10.31 -14.79
CA VAL A 327 -13.68 -11.60 -14.26
C VAL A 327 -12.91 -12.36 -15.34
N THR A 328 -13.46 -12.41 -16.56
CA THR A 328 -12.83 -13.10 -17.71
C THR A 328 -11.52 -12.42 -18.12
N TYR A 329 -11.48 -11.07 -18.10
CA TYR A 329 -10.27 -10.27 -18.32
C TYR A 329 -9.19 -10.58 -17.29
N LEU A 330 -9.51 -10.55 -15.99
CA LEU A 330 -8.59 -10.82 -14.89
C LEU A 330 -8.07 -12.26 -14.89
N HIS A 331 -8.96 -13.24 -15.07
CA HIS A 331 -8.61 -14.67 -15.19
C HIS A 331 -7.55 -14.88 -16.28
N ARG A 332 -7.77 -14.30 -17.47
CA ARG A 332 -6.80 -14.35 -18.58
C ARG A 332 -5.49 -13.67 -18.19
N TRP A 333 -5.52 -12.38 -17.89
CA TRP A 333 -4.30 -11.57 -17.88
C TRP A 333 -3.43 -11.73 -16.64
N LEU A 334 -4.03 -11.96 -15.46
CA LEU A 334 -3.28 -12.20 -14.22
C LEU A 334 -2.89 -13.67 -14.01
N LEU A 335 -3.29 -14.59 -14.89
CA LEU A 335 -3.08 -16.04 -14.74
C LEU A 335 -3.60 -16.56 -13.39
N LEU A 336 -4.81 -16.14 -13.02
CA LEU A 336 -5.46 -16.50 -11.76
C LEU A 336 -6.66 -17.43 -12.00
N PRO A 337 -6.92 -18.40 -11.10
CA PRO A 337 -8.18 -19.14 -11.05
C PRO A 337 -9.41 -18.21 -11.04
N ARG A 338 -10.53 -18.67 -11.63
CA ARG A 338 -11.73 -17.83 -11.82
C ARG A 338 -12.32 -17.31 -10.51
N ASP A 339 -12.35 -18.12 -9.46
CA ASP A 339 -12.82 -17.72 -8.12
C ASP A 339 -11.98 -16.58 -7.52
N ARG A 340 -10.67 -16.55 -7.80
CA ARG A 340 -9.80 -15.43 -7.42
C ARG A 340 -10.04 -14.18 -8.24
N ALA A 341 -10.34 -14.31 -9.53
CA ALA A 341 -10.77 -13.18 -10.35
C ALA A 341 -12.12 -12.60 -9.86
N GLU A 342 -13.07 -13.44 -9.47
CA GLU A 342 -14.35 -13.04 -8.85
C GLU A 342 -14.15 -12.34 -7.49
N GLN A 343 -13.20 -12.81 -6.68
CA GLN A 343 -12.81 -12.14 -5.43
C GLN A 343 -12.20 -10.74 -5.69
N ILE A 344 -11.34 -10.60 -6.70
CA ILE A 344 -10.79 -9.29 -7.11
C ILE A 344 -11.90 -8.36 -7.59
N VAL A 345 -12.84 -8.82 -8.43
CA VAL A 345 -13.97 -8.00 -8.88
C VAL A 345 -14.84 -7.57 -7.70
N THR A 346 -15.05 -8.42 -6.70
CA THR A 346 -15.75 -8.06 -5.45
C THR A 346 -15.09 -6.86 -4.74
N PHE A 347 -13.77 -6.85 -4.64
CA PHE A 347 -13.00 -5.70 -4.10
C PHE A 347 -13.09 -4.47 -5.02
N LEU A 348 -13.07 -4.66 -6.34
CA LEU A 348 -13.14 -3.56 -7.30
C LEU A 348 -14.53 -2.90 -7.37
N VAL A 349 -15.63 -3.58 -7.03
CA VAL A 349 -16.97 -2.96 -7.02
C VAL A 349 -17.35 -2.35 -5.67
N ASP A 350 -16.61 -2.65 -4.60
CA ASP A 350 -16.85 -2.06 -3.28
C ASP A 350 -16.62 -0.54 -3.32
N PRO A 351 -17.55 0.30 -2.81
CA PRO A 351 -17.39 1.75 -2.86
C PRO A 351 -16.13 2.27 -2.17
N LEU A 352 -15.68 1.71 -1.05
CA LEU A 352 -14.44 2.14 -0.40
C LEU A 352 -13.21 1.69 -1.21
N TRP A 353 -13.21 0.46 -1.70
CA TRP A 353 -12.01 -0.18 -2.25
C TRP A 353 -11.83 -0.03 -3.77
N ARG A 354 -12.84 0.43 -4.53
CA ARG A 354 -12.82 0.48 -6.00
C ARG A 354 -11.62 1.20 -6.60
N ALA A 355 -11.19 2.30 -5.98
CA ALA A 355 -10.05 3.09 -6.41
C ALA A 355 -8.73 2.60 -5.77
N TYR A 356 -8.82 1.94 -4.61
CA TYR A 356 -7.67 1.58 -3.77
C TYR A 356 -6.72 0.59 -4.44
N SER A 357 -7.17 -0.23 -5.41
CA SER A 357 -6.23 -1.07 -6.19
C SER A 357 -5.14 -0.28 -6.94
N THR A 358 -5.34 1.03 -7.14
CA THR A 358 -4.34 1.96 -7.72
C THR A 358 -3.10 2.12 -6.83
N THR A 359 -3.23 2.07 -5.50
CA THR A 359 -2.11 2.31 -4.58
C THR A 359 -1.02 1.27 -4.73
N TYR A 360 -1.40 -0.01 -4.84
CA TYR A 360 -0.46 -1.10 -5.11
C TYR A 360 0.24 -0.95 -6.48
N VAL A 361 -0.51 -0.62 -7.53
CA VAL A 361 0.01 -0.59 -8.91
C VAL A 361 0.87 0.66 -9.17
N GLU A 362 0.29 1.84 -8.98
CA GLU A 362 0.97 3.12 -9.25
C GLU A 362 1.93 3.50 -8.12
N GLY A 363 1.65 3.11 -6.88
CA GLY A 363 2.58 3.28 -5.76
C GLY A 363 3.86 2.47 -5.97
N ALA A 364 3.76 1.18 -6.30
CA ALA A 364 4.93 0.38 -6.62
C ALA A 364 5.70 0.98 -7.82
N ARG A 365 5.00 1.39 -8.90
CA ARG A 365 5.65 2.00 -10.07
C ARG A 365 6.39 3.29 -9.71
N LEU A 366 5.77 4.20 -8.95
CA LEU A 366 6.34 5.49 -8.59
C LEU A 366 7.49 5.35 -7.58
N VAL A 367 7.27 4.62 -6.49
CA VAL A 367 8.29 4.42 -5.44
C VAL A 367 9.48 3.63 -6.00
N GLY A 368 9.24 2.58 -6.80
CA GLY A 368 10.31 1.85 -7.47
C GLY A 368 11.15 2.73 -8.39
N SER A 369 10.51 3.62 -9.16
CA SER A 369 11.19 4.59 -10.02
C SER A 369 12.03 5.60 -9.21
N TRP A 370 11.50 6.10 -8.09
CA TRP A 370 12.20 7.04 -7.20
C TRP A 370 13.35 6.41 -6.41
N LEU A 371 13.23 5.13 -6.03
CA LEU A 371 14.31 4.33 -5.45
C LEU A 371 15.42 4.03 -6.46
N ALA A 372 15.07 3.88 -7.74
CA ALA A 372 16.01 3.66 -8.84
C ALA A 372 16.72 4.94 -9.30
N ALA A 373 16.07 6.10 -9.24
CA ALA A 373 16.63 7.41 -9.62
C ALA A 373 17.70 7.95 -8.65
N ARG A 374 17.78 7.39 -7.43
CA ARG A 374 18.69 7.85 -6.37
C ARG A 374 20.15 8.03 -6.85
N PRO A 375 20.91 8.99 -6.29
CA PRO A 375 22.34 9.13 -6.57
C PRO A 375 23.12 7.84 -6.28
N ALA A 376 24.12 7.53 -7.11
CA ALA A 376 24.82 6.25 -7.08
C ALA A 376 25.57 5.98 -5.76
N GLU A 377 25.96 7.04 -5.06
CA GLU A 377 26.59 7.03 -3.74
C GLU A 377 25.61 6.78 -2.57
N VAL A 378 24.30 6.87 -2.80
CA VAL A 378 23.27 6.66 -1.77
C VAL A 378 22.87 5.17 -1.72
N PRO A 379 23.08 4.48 -0.58
CA PRO A 379 22.61 3.12 -0.41
C PRO A 379 21.08 3.01 -0.55
N LEU A 380 20.61 1.93 -1.17
CA LEU A 380 19.16 1.73 -1.39
C LEU A 380 18.36 1.78 -0.08
N ILE A 381 18.89 1.20 0.99
CA ILE A 381 18.23 1.18 2.30
C ILE A 381 18.13 2.57 2.95
N ASP A 382 19.11 3.45 2.72
CA ASP A 382 19.10 4.83 3.23
C ASP A 382 18.08 5.69 2.47
N ARG A 383 17.99 5.50 1.14
CA ARG A 383 16.94 6.13 0.32
C ARG A 383 15.55 5.62 0.71
N TYR A 384 15.39 4.32 0.91
CA TYR A 384 14.14 3.71 1.36
C TYR A 384 13.71 4.23 2.74
N ARG A 385 14.66 4.38 3.66
CA ARG A 385 14.45 4.93 5.01
C ARG A 385 13.83 6.34 4.99
N THR A 386 14.09 7.17 3.99
CA THR A 386 13.44 8.48 3.85
C THR A 386 11.92 8.34 3.79
N LEU A 387 11.39 7.39 3.01
CA LEU A 387 9.93 7.15 2.90
C LEU A 387 9.31 6.65 4.22
N LEU A 388 10.09 5.94 5.04
CA LEU A 388 9.67 5.47 6.37
C LEU A 388 9.72 6.55 7.46
N THR A 389 10.48 7.64 7.26
CA THR A 389 10.77 8.64 8.32
C THR A 389 10.19 10.02 8.02
N GLU A 390 9.92 10.30 6.75
CA GLU A 390 9.42 11.59 6.29
C GLU A 390 8.01 11.48 5.70
N GLN A 391 7.36 12.64 5.58
CA GLN A 391 6.14 12.76 4.79
C GLN A 391 6.51 13.02 3.33
N ALA A 392 5.95 12.24 2.42
CA ALA A 392 6.11 12.43 0.99
C ALA A 392 4.74 12.40 0.31
N LEU A 393 4.65 13.04 -0.85
CA LEU A 393 3.49 13.03 -1.73
C LEU A 393 3.90 12.50 -3.11
N PRO A 394 2.97 11.92 -3.89
CA PRO A 394 3.28 11.38 -5.21
C PRO A 394 3.94 12.39 -6.15
N GLY A 395 3.41 13.63 -6.24
CA GLY A 395 4.04 14.72 -6.99
C GLY A 395 5.47 15.05 -6.56
N GLN A 396 5.81 14.94 -5.27
CA GLN A 396 7.19 15.17 -4.80
C GLN A 396 8.14 14.10 -5.33
N LEU A 397 7.74 12.83 -5.28
CA LEU A 397 8.55 11.73 -5.81
C LEU A 397 8.74 11.89 -7.33
N HIS A 398 7.75 12.45 -8.03
CA HIS A 398 7.87 12.74 -9.46
C HIS A 398 8.85 13.89 -9.75
N ASP A 399 8.75 15.01 -9.01
CA ASP A 399 9.67 16.15 -9.10
C ASP A 399 11.13 15.72 -8.82
N ASP A 400 11.35 14.90 -7.77
CA ASP A 400 12.66 14.36 -7.41
C ASP A 400 13.25 13.49 -8.54
N ILE A 401 12.46 12.59 -9.13
CA ILE A 401 12.90 11.76 -10.26
C ILE A 401 13.36 12.63 -11.44
N VAL A 402 12.61 13.69 -11.76
CA VAL A 402 12.97 14.62 -12.84
C VAL A 402 14.27 15.36 -12.51
N ALA A 403 14.44 15.85 -11.28
CA ALA A 403 15.65 16.53 -10.85
C ALA A 403 16.89 15.61 -10.89
N GLU A 404 16.78 14.37 -10.43
CA GLU A 404 17.88 13.41 -10.36
C GLU A 404 18.27 12.85 -11.74
N THR A 405 17.30 12.64 -12.63
CA THR A 405 17.57 12.10 -13.99
C THR A 405 18.06 13.14 -14.98
N THR A 406 17.76 14.44 -14.78
CA THR A 406 18.21 15.50 -15.69
C THR A 406 19.59 16.07 -15.32
N GLY A 407 19.98 15.99 -14.04
CA GLY A 407 21.28 16.43 -13.55
C GLY A 407 21.49 17.95 -13.60
N PRO A 408 22.59 18.47 -13.02
CA PRO A 408 22.92 19.88 -13.12
C PRO A 408 23.28 20.23 -14.57
N VAL A 409 22.45 21.04 -15.23
CA VAL A 409 22.78 21.64 -16.53
C VAL A 409 24.14 22.33 -16.41
N PRO A 410 25.17 21.95 -17.20
CA PRO A 410 26.47 22.57 -17.08
C PRO A 410 26.36 24.04 -17.50
N MET A 411 26.56 24.96 -16.55
CA MET A 411 26.65 26.38 -16.85
C MET A 411 27.80 26.59 -17.83
N ALA A 412 27.47 27.04 -19.04
CA ALA A 412 28.47 27.46 -20.02
C ALA A 412 29.34 28.57 -19.40
N ARG A 413 30.66 28.40 -19.50
CA ARG A 413 31.66 29.36 -19.03
C ARG A 413 31.87 30.50 -20.01
#